data_AF-A0A2G6NHL6-F1
#
_entry.id   AF-A0A2G6NHL6-F1
#
_cell.length_a   1.000
_cell.length_b   1.000
_cell.length_c   1.000
_cell.angle_alpha   90.00
_cell.angle_beta   90.00
_cell.angle_gamma   90.00
#
_symmetry.space_group_name_H-M   'P 1'
#
loop_
_entity.id
_entity.type
_entity.pdbx_description
1 polymer ?
#
loop_
_entity_poly.entity_id
_entity_poly.type
_entity_poly.pdbx_seq_one_letter_code
_entity_poly.pdbx_strand_id
1 'polypeptide(L)'
;MSVGDTVSDGPAAAGRAEHLPALTALRFFAAFFIVLHHAAGTFGVPETINQYLATYQAVSFFFVLSGFILTYVYGSFASLRSAAVFYRARMARIWPVHLFTLGLIILFFKGYFVSVYGKGRPGLAAAPEFWANVFLVQAWIPERSYFWGFNSVSWSISTEMAFYLLFPLLLYRFKETWRLKLLATLLLSIGMLALCNYVDLPFGLDGGIGCLGLLNIHPLTRIVEFTLGMSVAIGYQRLKNYWQPGPLTASMLETMSICAVLAGMAANTFLKDVAERVFGMAGRYWVDSGTLVAPLFGLCILVMAMGRGGISRRLGKSHWVLLGEISFAMYLLHQIALRVYQAYLMPLFPAPGWMGALYFWSFLFIASYTVWFWVEQPGRRGLLRIGTAGREKPIWSQALRRSFGRQCLVCVLLMGMPLFAWYITAAPVNRVVSAPAETDTGSPLFGDRFALLDAGIEPDGSAFRLSLTWKSLKWQKLRFRVAVHLVDASGTILSQADYDPVPAAASKVWVRNGDIWEDRITLSPEQIQAAVGVGLAIFSVNDMKLMPVSAGNRDYGSGRLRLPLEHLFHKQTS
;
A
#
# COMPACT_ATOMS: atom_id res chain seq x y z
N MET A 1 -50.75 -41.57 24.42
CA MET A 1 -49.33 -41.74 24.82
C MET A 1 -48.67 -42.51 23.70
N SER A 2 -47.65 -42.08 22.97
CA SER A 2 -46.48 -41.21 23.20
C SER A 2 -46.04 -40.69 21.81
N VAL A 3 -46.03 -39.39 21.53
CA VAL A 3 -44.87 -38.47 21.56
C VAL A 3 -43.61 -39.02 20.86
N GLY A 4 -43.13 -38.26 19.86
CA GLY A 4 -41.86 -38.48 19.18
C GLY A 4 -41.63 -37.51 18.01
N ASP A 5 -41.78 -36.21 18.25
CA ASP A 5 -41.47 -35.14 17.29
C ASP A 5 -39.98 -35.17 16.89
N THR A 6 -39.70 -35.51 15.63
CA THR A 6 -38.39 -35.25 15.02
C THR A 6 -38.34 -33.79 14.59
N VAL A 7 -37.93 -32.92 15.50
CA VAL A 7 -37.63 -31.51 15.24
C VAL A 7 -36.50 -31.43 14.20
N SER A 8 -36.83 -30.92 13.02
CA SER A 8 -35.89 -30.62 11.95
C SER A 8 -35.04 -29.41 12.31
N ASP A 9 -33.89 -29.64 12.95
CA ASP A 9 -32.87 -28.62 13.30
C ASP A 9 -32.04 -28.15 12.09
N GLY A 10 -32.72 -27.81 10.99
CA GLY A 10 -32.16 -26.91 9.99
C GLY A 10 -32.30 -25.47 10.48
N PRO A 11 -31.37 -24.54 10.15
CA PRO A 11 -31.64 -23.13 10.36
C PRO A 11 -32.98 -22.82 9.66
N ALA A 12 -33.97 -22.36 10.43
CA ALA A 12 -35.27 -21.94 9.91
C ALA A 12 -35.03 -21.19 8.60
N ALA A 13 -35.59 -21.74 7.51
CA ALA A 13 -35.22 -21.43 6.14
C ALA A 13 -34.93 -19.93 5.98
N ALA A 14 -33.64 -19.57 5.92
CA ALA A 14 -33.25 -18.27 5.42
C ALA A 14 -33.75 -18.26 3.97
N GLY A 15 -34.94 -17.70 3.74
CA GLY A 15 -35.48 -17.51 2.40
C GLY A 15 -34.35 -16.89 1.58
N ARG A 16 -33.93 -17.58 0.49
CA ARG A 16 -32.72 -17.27 -0.26
C ARG A 16 -32.67 -15.76 -0.50
N ALA A 17 -31.84 -15.06 0.28
CA ALA A 17 -31.66 -13.63 0.14
C ALA A 17 -31.25 -13.37 -1.31
N GLU A 18 -31.95 -12.47 -1.98
CA GLU A 18 -31.69 -12.17 -3.38
C GLU A 18 -30.26 -11.65 -3.52
N HIS A 19 -29.52 -12.16 -4.50
CA HIS A 19 -28.17 -11.68 -4.72
C HIS A 19 -28.23 -10.24 -5.24
N LEU A 20 -27.46 -9.33 -4.62
CA LEU A 20 -27.39 -7.91 -4.97
C LEU A 20 -26.08 -7.64 -5.73
N PRO A 21 -25.99 -7.92 -7.05
CA PRO A 21 -24.72 -7.96 -7.79
C PRO A 21 -24.07 -6.57 -7.89
N ALA A 22 -24.87 -5.50 -7.97
CA ALA A 22 -24.34 -4.13 -7.99
C ALA A 22 -23.55 -3.81 -6.72
N LEU A 23 -24.01 -4.25 -5.54
CA LEU A 23 -23.29 -4.05 -4.29
C LEU A 23 -21.99 -4.88 -4.23
N THR A 24 -21.96 -6.05 -4.88
CA THR A 24 -20.72 -6.80 -5.04
C THR A 24 -19.73 -6.03 -5.89
N ALA A 25 -20.14 -5.49 -7.04
CA ALA A 25 -19.28 -4.67 -7.88
C ALA A 25 -18.79 -3.39 -7.17
N LEU A 26 -19.61 -2.73 -6.33
CA LEU A 26 -19.18 -1.54 -5.58
C LEU A 26 -18.00 -1.80 -4.63
N ARG A 27 -17.81 -3.04 -4.16
CA ARG A 27 -16.63 -3.41 -3.37
C ARG A 27 -15.33 -3.21 -4.14
N PHE A 28 -15.33 -3.37 -5.46
CA PHE A 28 -14.17 -3.09 -6.29
C PHE A 28 -13.80 -1.61 -6.25
N PHE A 29 -14.77 -0.71 -6.46
CA PHE A 29 -14.52 0.73 -6.44
C PHE A 29 -14.06 1.24 -5.07
N ALA A 30 -14.65 0.72 -3.99
CA ALA A 30 -14.20 1.03 -2.64
C ALA A 30 -12.73 0.58 -2.42
N ALA A 31 -12.38 -0.64 -2.82
CA ALA A 31 -10.99 -1.10 -2.74
C ALA A 31 -10.06 -0.30 -3.67
N PHE A 32 -10.51 0.08 -4.86
CA PHE A 32 -9.76 0.94 -5.79
C PHE A 32 -9.40 2.28 -5.16
N PHE A 33 -10.34 2.95 -4.47
CA PHE A 33 -10.04 4.19 -3.75
C PHE A 33 -8.98 3.98 -2.66
N ILE A 34 -8.99 2.85 -1.94
CA ILE A 34 -7.93 2.55 -0.96
C ILE A 34 -6.57 2.31 -1.63
N VAL A 35 -6.54 1.69 -2.81
CA VAL A 35 -5.30 1.55 -3.59
C VAL A 35 -4.79 2.93 -3.99
N LEU A 36 -5.68 3.80 -4.49
CA LEU A 36 -5.35 5.17 -4.88
C LEU A 36 -4.82 5.99 -3.69
N HIS A 37 -5.43 5.82 -2.51
CA HIS A 37 -4.98 6.46 -1.28
C HIS A 37 -3.50 6.21 -1.01
N HIS A 38 -3.09 4.94 -1.08
CA HIS A 38 -1.73 4.53 -0.78
C HIS A 38 -0.76 4.72 -1.94
N ALA A 39 -1.27 4.80 -3.17
CA ALA A 39 -0.47 5.11 -4.36
C ALA A 39 -0.11 6.60 -4.47
N ALA A 40 -0.57 7.47 -3.55
CA ALA A 40 -0.22 8.89 -3.53
C ALA A 40 1.31 9.09 -3.58
N GLY A 41 1.76 10.01 -4.45
CA GLY A 41 3.20 10.23 -4.71
C GLY A 41 3.87 9.15 -5.56
N THR A 42 3.14 8.12 -6.00
CA THR A 42 3.65 7.03 -6.86
C THR A 42 2.86 6.98 -8.17
N PHE A 43 3.47 6.48 -9.25
CA PHE A 43 2.79 6.28 -10.54
C PHE A 43 2.20 7.54 -11.20
N GLY A 44 2.66 8.73 -10.80
CA GLY A 44 2.09 10.01 -11.26
C GLY A 44 0.79 10.40 -10.54
N VAL A 45 0.39 9.67 -9.50
CA VAL A 45 -0.68 10.10 -8.60
C VAL A 45 -0.16 11.23 -7.72
N PRO A 46 -0.81 12.41 -7.69
CA PRO A 46 -0.38 13.52 -6.84
C PRO A 46 -0.36 13.12 -5.36
N GLU A 47 0.67 13.52 -4.62
CA GLU A 47 0.74 13.32 -3.16
C GLU A 47 -0.43 13.99 -2.44
N THR A 48 -0.93 15.10 -3.01
CA THR A 48 -2.07 15.89 -2.51
C THR A 48 -3.44 15.30 -2.85
N ILE A 49 -3.55 14.14 -3.53
CA ILE A 49 -4.84 13.57 -3.93
C ILE A 49 -5.83 13.44 -2.76
N ASN A 50 -5.32 13.10 -1.58
CA ASN A 50 -6.10 12.92 -0.36
C ASN A 50 -6.61 14.23 0.28
N GLN A 51 -6.06 15.38 -0.13
CA GLN A 51 -6.54 16.71 0.27
C GLN A 51 -7.77 17.12 -0.54
N TYR A 52 -7.87 16.65 -1.78
CA TYR A 52 -9.00 16.94 -2.68
C TYR A 52 -10.10 15.87 -2.63
N LEU A 53 -9.73 14.63 -2.34
CA LEU A 53 -10.66 13.52 -2.24
C LEU A 53 -10.18 12.55 -1.17
N ALA A 54 -10.92 12.42 -0.07
CA ALA A 54 -10.57 11.58 1.07
C ALA A 54 -10.73 10.07 0.78
N THR A 55 -9.90 9.54 -0.11
CA THR A 55 -10.05 8.18 -0.67
C THR A 55 -9.97 7.06 0.37
N TYR A 56 -9.29 7.28 1.51
CA TYR A 56 -9.24 6.33 2.63
C TYR A 56 -10.60 6.14 3.34
N GLN A 57 -11.55 7.09 3.23
CA GLN A 57 -12.90 6.94 3.78
C GLN A 57 -13.69 5.80 3.11
N ALA A 58 -13.21 5.27 1.99
CA ALA A 58 -13.78 4.06 1.40
C ALA A 58 -13.70 2.83 2.32
N VAL A 59 -12.91 2.85 3.40
CA VAL A 59 -12.99 1.84 4.46
C VAL A 59 -14.35 1.88 5.16
N SER A 60 -14.90 3.06 5.45
CA SER A 60 -16.24 3.21 6.05
C SER A 60 -17.34 2.60 5.17
N PHE A 61 -17.20 2.69 3.84
CA PHE A 61 -18.12 2.01 2.92
C PHE A 61 -18.17 0.49 3.18
N PHE A 62 -17.02 -0.17 3.44
CA PHE A 62 -17.00 -1.59 3.75
C PHE A 62 -17.71 -1.91 5.07
N PHE A 63 -17.53 -1.08 6.10
CA PHE A 63 -18.19 -1.27 7.40
C PHE A 63 -19.72 -1.11 7.29
N VAL A 64 -20.19 -0.07 6.61
CA VAL A 64 -21.63 0.14 6.34
C VAL A 64 -22.18 -0.99 5.46
N LEU A 65 -21.47 -1.38 4.39
CA LEU A 65 -21.89 -2.47 3.52
C LEU A 65 -21.95 -3.81 4.26
N SER A 66 -21.04 -4.06 5.19
CA SER A 66 -21.03 -5.28 5.98
C SER A 66 -22.26 -5.37 6.90
N GLY A 67 -22.55 -4.32 7.65
CA GLY A 67 -23.75 -4.26 8.50
C GLY A 67 -25.03 -4.45 7.68
N PHE A 68 -25.10 -3.84 6.49
CA PHE A 68 -26.20 -4.01 5.56
C PHE A 68 -26.35 -5.46 5.10
N ILE A 69 -25.30 -6.05 4.52
CA ILE A 69 -25.36 -7.40 3.94
C ILE A 69 -25.61 -8.45 5.01
N LEU A 70 -24.99 -8.32 6.19
CA LEU A 70 -25.21 -9.26 7.27
C LEU A 70 -26.63 -9.20 7.80
N THR A 71 -27.21 -8.02 8.01
CA THR A 71 -28.60 -7.88 8.46
C THR A 71 -29.60 -8.30 7.37
N TYR A 72 -29.25 -8.10 6.10
CA TYR A 72 -30.05 -8.53 4.96
C TYR A 72 -30.10 -10.06 4.83
N VAL A 73 -28.97 -10.74 5.06
CA VAL A 73 -28.85 -12.21 4.96
C VAL A 73 -29.31 -12.90 6.23
N TYR A 74 -28.93 -12.38 7.40
CA TYR A 74 -29.25 -12.93 8.71
C TYR A 74 -30.33 -12.07 9.36
N GLY A 75 -31.59 -12.55 9.35
CA GLY A 75 -32.71 -11.85 9.96
C GLY A 75 -32.76 -11.99 11.48
N SER A 76 -32.48 -13.19 11.99
CA SER A 76 -32.35 -13.51 13.42
C SER A 76 -31.53 -14.80 13.58
N PHE A 77 -31.06 -15.05 14.80
CA PHE A 77 -30.42 -16.32 15.17
C PHE A 77 -31.40 -17.17 15.97
N ALA A 78 -31.71 -18.37 15.47
CA ALA A 78 -32.65 -19.28 16.11
C ALA A 78 -32.03 -20.06 17.30
N SER A 79 -30.70 -20.19 17.32
CA SER A 79 -29.98 -20.95 18.35
C SER A 79 -28.50 -20.58 18.41
N LEU A 80 -27.81 -20.98 19.49
CA LEU A 80 -26.34 -20.87 19.60
C LEU A 80 -25.62 -21.60 18.46
N ARG A 81 -26.18 -22.70 17.95
CA ARG A 81 -25.65 -23.42 16.79
C ARG A 81 -25.66 -22.56 15.53
N SER A 82 -26.74 -21.81 15.30
CA SER A 82 -26.84 -20.90 14.15
C SER A 82 -25.82 -19.75 14.23
N ALA A 83 -25.54 -19.25 15.44
CA ALA A 83 -24.49 -18.25 15.67
C ALA A 83 -23.09 -18.85 15.42
N ALA A 84 -22.83 -20.08 15.87
CA ALA A 84 -21.55 -20.77 15.60
C ALA A 84 -21.30 -20.99 14.10
N VAL A 85 -22.34 -21.35 13.33
CA VAL A 85 -22.26 -21.45 11.86
C VAL A 85 -21.92 -20.09 11.24
N PHE A 86 -22.53 -19.01 11.74
CA PHE A 86 -22.22 -17.66 11.30
C PHE A 86 -20.75 -17.30 11.56
N TYR A 87 -20.24 -17.52 12.77
CA TYR A 87 -18.84 -17.21 13.11
C TYR A 87 -17.86 -18.00 12.23
N ARG A 88 -18.11 -19.30 12.01
CA ARG A 88 -17.30 -20.10 11.08
C ARG A 88 -17.34 -19.54 9.66
N ALA A 89 -18.52 -19.13 9.18
CA ALA A 89 -18.65 -18.56 7.84
C ALA A 89 -17.93 -17.21 7.69
N ARG A 90 -17.90 -16.39 8.76
CA ARG A 90 -17.14 -15.14 8.79
C ARG A 90 -15.64 -15.39 8.82
N MET A 91 -15.16 -16.27 9.70
CA MET A 91 -13.76 -16.67 9.77
C MET A 91 -13.27 -17.25 8.43
N ALA A 92 -14.07 -18.13 7.82
CA ALA A 92 -13.80 -18.71 6.51
C ALA A 92 -13.70 -17.69 5.38
N ARG A 93 -14.33 -16.52 5.53
CA ARG A 93 -14.28 -15.44 4.53
C ARG A 93 -12.97 -14.66 4.59
N ILE A 94 -12.44 -14.39 5.78
CA ILE A 94 -11.34 -13.42 5.96
C ILE A 94 -9.99 -14.06 6.28
N TRP A 95 -9.98 -15.12 7.09
CA TRP A 95 -8.75 -15.65 7.69
C TRP A 95 -7.77 -16.28 6.69
N PRO A 96 -8.20 -17.06 5.68
CA PRO A 96 -7.27 -17.68 4.74
C PRO A 96 -6.39 -16.67 3.99
N VAL A 97 -6.99 -15.62 3.44
CA VAL A 97 -6.26 -14.59 2.70
C VAL A 97 -5.45 -13.72 3.64
N HIS A 98 -5.96 -13.41 4.83
CA HIS A 98 -5.22 -12.68 5.85
C HIS A 98 -3.92 -13.41 6.23
N LEU A 99 -3.98 -14.68 6.63
CA LEU A 99 -2.80 -15.46 6.98
C LEU A 99 -1.82 -15.59 5.81
N PHE A 100 -2.32 -15.77 4.59
CA PHE A 100 -1.49 -15.80 3.39
C PHE A 100 -0.73 -14.48 3.18
N THR A 101 -1.42 -13.34 3.27
CA THR A 101 -0.79 -12.02 3.10
C THR A 101 0.12 -11.63 4.27
N LEU A 102 -0.18 -12.08 5.50
CA LEU A 102 0.71 -12.00 6.65
C LEU A 102 2.01 -12.76 6.39
N GLY A 103 1.94 -13.97 5.85
CA GLY A 103 3.12 -14.73 5.42
C GLY A 103 3.91 -14.03 4.30
N LEU A 104 3.22 -13.47 3.30
CA LEU A 104 3.86 -12.74 2.20
C LEU A 104 4.63 -11.50 2.68
N ILE A 105 4.06 -10.67 3.56
CA ILE A 105 4.76 -9.48 4.04
C ILE A 105 6.00 -9.88 4.85
N ILE A 106 5.92 -10.93 5.68
CA ILE A 106 7.07 -11.46 6.43
C ILE A 106 8.15 -11.98 5.47
N LEU A 107 7.75 -12.69 4.40
CA LEU A 107 8.67 -13.24 3.41
C LEU A 107 9.40 -12.14 2.63
N PHE A 108 8.67 -11.19 2.04
CA PHE A 108 9.26 -10.13 1.20
C PHE A 108 10.07 -9.10 2.00
N PHE A 109 9.79 -8.94 3.30
CA PHE A 109 10.47 -7.98 4.17
C PHE A 109 11.17 -8.66 5.35
N LYS A 110 11.65 -9.90 5.14
CA LYS A 110 12.33 -10.70 6.17
C LYS A 110 13.46 -9.94 6.87
N GLY A 111 14.27 -9.19 6.12
CA GLY A 111 15.37 -8.39 6.68
C GLY A 111 14.91 -7.37 7.71
N TYR A 112 13.79 -6.70 7.45
CA TYR A 112 13.15 -5.77 8.38
C TYR A 112 12.62 -6.49 9.63
N PHE A 113 11.88 -7.60 9.47
CA PHE A 113 11.37 -8.32 10.63
C PHE A 113 12.49 -8.97 11.48
N VAL A 114 13.60 -9.38 10.86
CA VAL A 114 14.79 -9.84 11.59
C VAL A 114 15.48 -8.70 12.33
N SER A 115 15.53 -7.48 11.79
CA SER A 115 16.10 -6.35 12.54
C SER A 115 15.20 -5.89 13.68
N VAL A 116 13.88 -5.94 13.51
CA VAL A 116 12.90 -5.53 14.53
C VAL A 116 12.70 -6.60 15.60
N TYR A 117 12.67 -7.89 15.26
CA TYR A 117 12.33 -8.97 16.20
C TYR A 117 13.43 -10.02 16.38
N GLY A 118 14.61 -9.85 15.77
CA GLY A 118 15.72 -10.82 15.80
C GLY A 118 16.72 -10.65 16.95
N LYS A 119 18.00 -10.98 16.70
CA LYS A 119 19.06 -11.22 17.71
C LYS A 119 18.99 -10.25 18.91
N GLY A 120 18.85 -10.82 20.11
CA GLY A 120 18.74 -10.07 21.38
C GLY A 120 17.31 -9.66 21.78
N ARG A 121 16.31 -9.95 20.94
CA ARG A 121 14.87 -9.77 21.20
C ARG A 121 14.17 -11.14 21.19
N PRO A 122 12.96 -11.28 21.75
CA PRO A 122 12.35 -12.58 21.98
C PRO A 122 11.92 -13.37 20.70
N GLY A 123 12.30 -12.94 19.50
CA GLY A 123 11.94 -13.62 18.25
C GLY A 123 10.52 -13.27 17.80
N LEU A 124 10.23 -13.43 16.51
CA LEU A 124 8.93 -13.07 15.94
C LEU A 124 7.75 -13.79 16.61
N ALA A 125 7.92 -15.07 16.97
CA ALA A 125 6.87 -15.88 17.59
C ALA A 125 6.58 -15.49 19.05
N ALA A 126 7.44 -14.72 19.70
CA ALA A 126 7.19 -14.20 21.05
C ALA A 126 6.66 -12.75 21.04
N ALA A 127 6.58 -12.12 19.86
CA ALA A 127 6.05 -10.77 19.72
C ALA A 127 4.52 -10.80 19.88
N PRO A 128 3.94 -10.07 20.85
CA PRO A 128 2.48 -10.02 21.04
C PRO A 128 1.75 -9.43 19.83
N GLU A 129 2.38 -8.52 19.08
CA GLU A 129 1.85 -7.92 17.86
C GLU A 129 1.64 -8.97 16.76
N PHE A 130 2.51 -9.98 16.68
CA PHE A 130 2.38 -11.08 15.73
C PHE A 130 1.11 -11.88 16.02
N TRP A 131 0.90 -12.29 17.28
CA TRP A 131 -0.29 -13.02 17.68
C TRP A 131 -1.56 -12.18 17.55
N ALA A 132 -1.49 -10.88 17.88
CA ALA A 132 -2.59 -9.97 17.66
C ALA A 132 -3.01 -9.94 16.18
N ASN A 133 -2.05 -9.94 15.25
CA ASN A 133 -2.33 -10.04 13.82
C ASN A 133 -2.86 -11.43 13.43
N VAL A 134 -2.30 -12.54 13.92
CA VAL A 134 -2.79 -13.90 13.64
C VAL A 134 -4.27 -14.07 14.02
N PHE A 135 -4.66 -13.52 15.17
CA PHE A 135 -6.02 -13.60 15.70
C PHE A 135 -6.94 -12.45 15.27
N LEU A 136 -6.44 -11.51 14.45
CA LEU A 136 -7.19 -10.34 13.99
C LEU A 136 -7.74 -9.45 15.13
N VAL A 137 -6.95 -9.27 16.19
CA VAL A 137 -7.26 -8.39 17.35
C VAL A 137 -6.34 -7.18 17.45
N GLN A 138 -5.43 -6.99 16.50
CA GLN A 138 -4.44 -5.91 16.51
C GLN A 138 -5.04 -4.50 16.43
N ALA A 139 -6.24 -4.32 15.87
CA ALA A 139 -6.94 -3.03 15.84
C ALA A 139 -7.64 -2.69 17.18
N TRP A 140 -7.75 -3.65 18.10
CA TRP A 140 -8.39 -3.47 19.40
C TRP A 140 -7.42 -2.86 20.41
N ILE A 141 -6.13 -2.87 20.08
CA ILE A 141 -5.07 -2.25 20.86
C ILE A 141 -4.74 -0.94 20.13
N PRO A 142 -5.06 0.24 20.70
CA PRO A 142 -4.96 1.53 20.02
C PRO A 142 -3.51 2.07 19.97
N GLU A 143 -2.56 1.18 19.72
CA GLU A 143 -1.13 1.46 19.63
C GLU A 143 -0.61 1.08 18.24
N ARG A 144 0.19 1.97 17.64
CA ARG A 144 0.67 1.88 16.26
C ARG A 144 1.42 0.59 15.94
N SER A 145 2.22 0.10 16.89
CA SER A 145 2.97 -1.16 16.78
C SER A 145 2.05 -2.36 16.52
N TYR A 146 0.83 -2.35 17.06
CA TYR A 146 -0.16 -3.41 16.85
C TYR A 146 -0.90 -3.21 15.54
N PHE A 147 -1.63 -2.09 15.39
CA PHE A 147 -2.57 -1.95 14.29
C PHE A 147 -1.89 -1.80 12.91
N TRP A 148 -0.62 -1.36 12.85
CA TRP A 148 0.17 -1.30 11.61
C TRP A 148 1.40 -2.21 11.56
N GLY A 149 1.60 -3.10 12.55
CA GLY A 149 2.86 -3.83 12.72
C GLY A 149 3.26 -4.83 11.62
N PHE A 150 2.33 -5.28 10.78
CA PHE A 150 2.58 -6.27 9.73
C PHE A 150 1.99 -5.83 8.39
N ASN A 151 0.93 -6.52 7.92
CA ASN A 151 0.17 -6.03 6.81
C ASN A 151 -0.68 -4.85 7.30
N SER A 152 -0.14 -3.64 7.17
CA SER A 152 -0.72 -2.44 7.79
C SER A 152 -2.19 -2.23 7.46
N VAL A 153 -2.67 -2.64 6.28
CA VAL A 153 -4.08 -2.48 5.90
C VAL A 153 -5.02 -3.51 6.54
N SER A 154 -4.49 -4.55 7.18
CA SER A 154 -5.30 -5.56 7.86
C SER A 154 -5.98 -5.05 9.14
N TRP A 155 -5.66 -3.84 9.62
CA TRP A 155 -6.35 -3.24 10.77
C TRP A 155 -7.87 -3.20 10.56
N SER A 156 -8.33 -2.92 9.34
CA SER A 156 -9.76 -2.78 9.04
C SER A 156 -10.51 -4.10 9.18
N ILE A 157 -9.87 -5.23 8.81
CA ILE A 157 -10.47 -6.56 8.95
C ILE A 157 -10.37 -7.10 10.39
N SER A 158 -9.45 -6.57 11.20
CA SER A 158 -9.44 -6.76 12.65
C SER A 158 -10.59 -6.01 13.32
N THR A 159 -10.87 -4.79 12.87
CA THR A 159 -12.06 -4.02 13.28
C THR A 159 -13.35 -4.73 12.89
N GLU A 160 -13.42 -5.21 11.65
CA GLU A 160 -14.51 -6.02 11.14
C GLU A 160 -14.74 -7.32 11.94
N MET A 161 -13.67 -7.96 12.43
CA MET A 161 -13.77 -9.15 13.28
C MET A 161 -14.52 -8.87 14.59
N ALA A 162 -14.29 -7.69 15.20
CA ALA A 162 -15.06 -7.27 16.38
C ALA A 162 -16.53 -7.05 16.03
N PHE A 163 -16.84 -6.49 14.84
CA PHE A 163 -18.22 -6.33 14.39
C PHE A 163 -18.91 -7.68 14.23
N TYR A 164 -18.21 -8.67 13.68
CA TYR A 164 -18.72 -10.03 13.58
C TYR A 164 -19.00 -10.63 14.96
N LEU A 165 -18.09 -10.46 15.91
CA LEU A 165 -18.28 -10.93 17.29
C LEU A 165 -19.51 -10.29 17.96
N LEU A 166 -19.73 -8.99 17.75
CA LEU A 166 -20.85 -8.23 18.32
C LEU A 166 -22.16 -8.42 17.54
N PHE A 167 -22.11 -8.89 16.30
CA PHE A 167 -23.26 -8.91 15.39
C PHE A 167 -24.47 -9.67 15.94
N PRO A 168 -24.37 -10.88 16.54
CA PRO A 168 -25.54 -11.56 17.11
C PRO A 168 -26.22 -10.77 18.24
N LEU A 169 -25.45 -10.10 19.09
CA LEU A 169 -25.96 -9.23 20.15
C LEU A 169 -26.65 -7.98 19.57
N LEU A 170 -26.02 -7.36 18.56
CA LEU A 170 -26.62 -6.24 17.85
C LEU A 170 -27.88 -6.64 17.07
N LEU A 171 -27.93 -7.83 16.49
CA LEU A 171 -29.08 -8.30 15.72
C LEU A 171 -30.29 -8.65 16.60
N TYR A 172 -30.07 -9.01 17.87
CA TYR A 172 -31.14 -9.37 18.80
C TYR A 172 -32.20 -8.25 18.92
N ARG A 173 -33.44 -8.52 18.52
CA ARG A 173 -34.54 -7.54 18.47
C ARG A 173 -34.20 -6.25 17.71
N PHE A 174 -33.35 -6.33 16.69
CA PHE A 174 -32.88 -5.14 15.98
C PHE A 174 -34.01 -4.41 15.25
N LYS A 175 -35.01 -5.13 14.71
CA LYS A 175 -36.15 -4.52 14.00
C LYS A 175 -36.92 -3.54 14.88
N GLU A 176 -37.03 -3.82 16.18
CA GLU A 176 -37.71 -3.01 17.17
C GLU A 176 -36.77 -1.95 17.77
N THR A 177 -35.49 -2.28 17.92
CA THR A 177 -34.52 -1.47 18.69
C THR A 177 -33.49 -0.72 17.86
N TRP A 178 -33.57 -0.75 16.52
CA TRP A 178 -32.55 -0.18 15.63
C TRP A 178 -32.21 1.28 15.94
N ARG A 179 -33.20 2.12 16.26
CA ARG A 179 -32.99 3.55 16.62
C ARG A 179 -32.14 3.70 17.87
N LEU A 180 -32.48 2.93 18.91
CA LEU A 180 -31.77 2.94 20.19
C LEU A 180 -30.34 2.43 20.01
N LYS A 181 -30.16 1.34 19.26
CA LYS A 181 -28.84 0.76 19.02
C LYS A 181 -27.96 1.69 18.17
N LEU A 182 -28.52 2.29 17.12
CA LEU A 182 -27.81 3.29 16.31
C LEU A 182 -27.40 4.48 17.18
N LEU A 183 -28.34 5.04 17.96
CA LEU A 183 -28.05 6.13 18.89
C LEU A 183 -26.99 5.74 19.93
N ALA A 184 -27.09 4.55 20.54
CA ALA A 184 -26.13 4.07 21.52
C ALA A 184 -24.72 3.95 20.92
N THR A 185 -24.58 3.41 19.70
CA THR A 185 -23.28 3.32 19.02
C THR A 185 -22.73 4.69 18.59
N LEU A 186 -23.62 5.63 18.22
CA LEU A 186 -23.22 7.01 17.94
C LEU A 186 -22.73 7.71 19.21
N LEU A 187 -23.46 7.59 20.32
CA LEU A 187 -23.07 8.15 21.61
C LEU A 187 -21.77 7.51 22.13
N LEU A 188 -21.55 6.21 21.90
CA LEU A 188 -20.28 5.56 22.18
C LEU A 188 -19.14 6.20 21.38
N SER A 189 -19.32 6.38 20.08
CA SER A 189 -18.32 7.04 19.23
C SER A 189 -18.02 8.49 19.65
N ILE A 190 -19.06 9.25 20.02
CA ILE A 190 -18.92 10.63 20.53
C ILE A 190 -18.25 10.60 21.92
N GLY A 191 -18.57 9.63 22.76
CA GLY A 191 -17.94 9.44 24.07
C GLY A 191 -16.44 9.14 23.96
N MET A 192 -16.03 8.33 22.97
CA MET A 192 -14.61 8.08 22.69
C MET A 192 -13.89 9.35 22.23
N LEU A 193 -14.54 10.17 21.39
CA LEU A 193 -14.02 11.48 21.00
C LEU A 193 -13.85 12.39 22.22
N ALA A 194 -14.88 12.51 23.05
CA ALA A 194 -14.85 13.33 24.26
C ALA A 194 -13.77 12.88 25.24
N LEU A 195 -13.59 11.55 25.40
CA LEU A 195 -12.52 10.97 26.19
C LEU A 195 -11.14 11.38 25.67
N CYS A 196 -10.90 11.27 24.36
CA CYS A 196 -9.62 11.67 23.74
C CYS A 196 -9.28 13.13 24.03
N ASN A 197 -10.24 14.05 23.93
CA ASN A 197 -10.02 15.46 24.29
C ASN A 197 -9.80 15.66 25.79
N TYR A 198 -10.57 14.97 26.63
CA TYR A 198 -10.51 15.12 28.08
C TYR A 198 -9.14 14.71 28.65
N VAL A 199 -8.55 13.62 28.12
CA VAL A 199 -7.23 13.14 28.54
C VAL A 199 -6.08 13.73 27.73
N ASP A 200 -6.37 14.67 26.81
CA ASP A 200 -5.40 15.30 25.90
C ASP A 200 -4.51 14.27 25.18
N LEU A 201 -5.15 13.26 24.60
CA LEU A 201 -4.44 12.12 24.05
C LEU A 201 -3.63 12.54 22.81
N PRO A 202 -2.33 12.16 22.71
CA PRO A 202 -1.52 12.53 21.57
C PRO A 202 -2.06 11.90 20.28
N PHE A 203 -1.57 12.38 19.14
CA PHE A 203 -2.00 11.86 17.84
C PHE A 203 -1.82 10.33 17.71
N GLY A 204 -0.74 9.78 18.26
CA GLY A 204 -0.44 8.35 18.26
C GLY A 204 0.54 7.89 17.16
N LEU A 205 1.34 8.80 16.59
CA LEU A 205 2.44 8.42 15.70
C LEU A 205 3.70 7.99 16.45
N ASP A 206 3.93 8.58 17.61
CA ASP A 206 5.07 8.32 18.48
C ASP A 206 4.57 7.47 19.66
N GLY A 207 5.07 6.22 19.76
CA GLY A 207 4.81 5.20 20.79
C GLY A 207 3.68 5.41 21.81
N GLY A 208 2.79 4.42 21.94
CA GLY A 208 1.72 4.39 22.94
C GLY A 208 0.31 4.60 22.38
N ILE A 209 -0.65 4.80 23.26
CA ILE A 209 -2.08 4.96 22.92
C ILE A 209 -2.31 6.37 22.37
N GLY A 210 -2.98 6.48 21.21
CA GLY A 210 -3.24 7.77 20.57
C GLY A 210 -4.62 7.93 19.95
N CYS A 211 -4.97 9.18 19.64
CA CYS A 211 -6.24 9.57 19.02
C CYS A 211 -6.49 8.82 17.70
N LEU A 212 -5.44 8.62 16.89
CA LEU A 212 -5.53 7.85 15.65
C LEU A 212 -6.01 6.42 15.92
N GLY A 213 -5.38 5.73 16.86
CA GLY A 213 -5.74 4.36 17.24
C GLY A 213 -7.17 4.27 17.76
N LEU A 214 -7.57 5.15 18.67
CA LEU A 214 -8.90 5.11 19.27
C LEU A 214 -10.02 5.56 18.32
N LEU A 215 -9.80 6.60 17.52
CA LEU A 215 -10.88 7.24 16.74
C LEU A 215 -10.98 6.74 15.30
N ASN A 216 -9.86 6.37 14.68
CA ASN A 216 -9.85 5.90 13.29
C ASN A 216 -9.85 4.38 13.16
N ILE A 217 -9.23 3.68 14.11
CA ILE A 217 -8.94 2.25 14.01
C ILE A 217 -9.88 1.43 14.90
N HIS A 218 -10.02 1.81 16.17
CA HIS A 218 -10.62 0.98 17.21
C HIS A 218 -12.09 0.62 16.94
N PRO A 219 -12.50 -0.66 17.11
CA PRO A 219 -13.84 -1.09 16.75
C PRO A 219 -14.97 -0.38 17.50
N LEU A 220 -14.78 0.00 18.76
CA LEU A 220 -15.84 0.67 19.54
C LEU A 220 -16.23 2.04 18.96
N THR A 221 -15.30 2.77 18.35
CA THR A 221 -15.62 4.04 17.68
C THR A 221 -16.27 3.78 16.33
N ARG A 222 -15.80 2.75 15.61
CA ARG A 222 -16.22 2.44 14.23
C ARG A 222 -17.53 1.65 14.14
N ILE A 223 -18.01 1.06 15.24
CA ILE A 223 -19.23 0.22 15.28
C ILE A 223 -20.51 0.98 14.87
N VAL A 224 -20.52 2.30 14.97
CA VAL A 224 -21.63 3.14 14.49
C VAL A 224 -21.85 3.00 12.98
N GLU A 225 -20.78 2.85 12.19
CA GLU A 225 -20.88 2.69 10.73
C GLU A 225 -21.49 1.34 10.37
N PHE A 226 -21.08 0.30 11.08
CA PHE A 226 -21.66 -1.04 10.92
C PHE A 226 -23.15 -1.05 11.32
N THR A 227 -23.51 -0.44 12.46
CA THR A 227 -24.90 -0.35 12.93
C THR A 227 -25.78 0.53 12.04
N LEU A 228 -25.21 1.57 11.44
CA LEU A 228 -25.85 2.34 10.39
C LEU A 228 -26.17 1.45 9.19
N GLY A 229 -25.22 0.63 8.73
CA GLY A 229 -25.45 -0.38 7.69
C GLY A 229 -26.61 -1.33 8.02
N MET A 230 -26.66 -1.84 9.26
CA MET A 230 -27.77 -2.67 9.73
C MET A 230 -29.11 -1.93 9.65
N SER A 231 -29.11 -0.64 10.02
CA SER A 231 -30.30 0.23 9.97
C SER A 231 -30.76 0.49 8.53
N VAL A 232 -29.82 0.68 7.60
CA VAL A 232 -30.09 0.81 6.15
C VAL A 232 -30.71 -0.47 5.60
N ALA A 233 -30.29 -1.65 6.06
CA ALA A 233 -30.92 -2.91 5.67
C ALA A 233 -32.39 -3.00 6.10
N ILE A 234 -32.74 -2.54 7.31
CA ILE A 234 -34.14 -2.43 7.74
C ILE A 234 -34.91 -1.43 6.86
N GLY A 235 -34.29 -0.27 6.56
CA GLY A 235 -34.85 0.72 5.64
C GLY A 235 -35.14 0.13 4.26
N TYR A 236 -34.20 -0.61 3.68
CA TYR A 236 -34.34 -1.30 2.41
C TYR A 236 -35.47 -2.34 2.43
N GLN A 237 -35.50 -3.21 3.45
CA GLN A 237 -36.53 -4.24 3.58
C GLN A 237 -37.95 -3.66 3.66
N ARG A 238 -38.10 -2.50 4.31
CA ARG A 238 -39.36 -1.75 4.33
C ARG A 238 -39.62 -1.15 2.96
N LEU A 239 -38.69 -0.34 2.44
CA LEU A 239 -38.88 0.46 1.24
C LEU A 239 -39.16 -0.36 -0.03
N LYS A 240 -38.47 -1.50 -0.22
CA LYS A 240 -38.53 -2.29 -1.46
C LYS A 240 -39.94 -2.80 -1.83
N ASN A 241 -40.81 -2.97 -0.83
CA ASN A 241 -42.18 -3.43 -1.01
C ASN A 241 -43.19 -2.28 -1.20
N TYR A 242 -42.87 -1.07 -0.74
CA TYR A 242 -43.75 0.10 -0.84
C TYR A 242 -43.44 0.98 -2.05
N TRP A 243 -42.18 1.05 -2.47
CA TRP A 243 -41.75 1.94 -3.52
C TRP A 243 -40.74 1.28 -4.45
N GLN A 244 -41.07 1.28 -5.74
CA GLN A 244 -40.21 0.77 -6.80
C GLN A 244 -40.06 1.85 -7.87
N PRO A 245 -38.98 2.65 -7.83
CA PRO A 245 -38.82 3.76 -8.78
C PRO A 245 -38.73 3.24 -10.21
N GLY A 246 -39.27 4.01 -11.16
CA GLY A 246 -39.07 3.78 -12.58
C GLY A 246 -37.58 3.87 -12.97
N PRO A 247 -37.16 3.30 -14.11
CA PRO A 247 -35.73 3.23 -14.47
C PRO A 247 -35.01 4.58 -14.54
N LEU A 248 -35.71 5.64 -15.00
CA LEU A 248 -35.16 6.99 -15.06
C LEU A 248 -34.92 7.56 -13.66
N THR A 249 -35.95 7.56 -12.81
CA THR A 249 -35.87 8.00 -11.41
C THR A 249 -34.80 7.23 -10.65
N ALA A 250 -34.74 5.91 -10.83
CA ALA A 250 -33.70 5.08 -10.22
C ALA A 250 -32.30 5.49 -10.68
N SER A 251 -32.08 5.73 -11.97
CA SER A 251 -30.78 6.17 -12.51
C SER A 251 -30.38 7.55 -12.00
N MET A 252 -31.34 8.47 -11.86
CA MET A 252 -31.11 9.80 -11.26
C MET A 252 -30.69 9.66 -9.79
N LEU A 253 -31.41 8.86 -9.00
CA LEU A 253 -31.07 8.61 -7.60
C LEU A 253 -29.70 7.95 -7.44
N GLU A 254 -29.37 6.97 -8.29
CA GLU A 254 -28.05 6.33 -8.32
C GLU A 254 -26.96 7.37 -8.55
N THR A 255 -27.12 8.20 -9.58
CA THR A 255 -26.17 9.27 -9.92
C THR A 255 -26.03 10.28 -8.78
N MET A 256 -27.16 10.77 -8.24
CA MET A 256 -27.18 11.71 -7.11
C MET A 256 -26.50 11.13 -5.87
N SER A 257 -26.74 9.85 -5.56
CA SER A 257 -26.13 9.20 -4.40
C SER A 257 -24.61 9.05 -4.54
N ILE A 258 -24.12 8.74 -5.75
CA ILE A 258 -22.69 8.67 -6.06
C ILE A 258 -22.06 10.06 -5.99
N CYS A 259 -22.68 11.07 -6.60
CA CYS A 259 -22.22 12.46 -6.53
C CYS A 259 -22.18 12.97 -5.09
N ALA A 260 -23.18 12.65 -4.26
CA ALA A 260 -23.21 13.01 -2.86
C ALA A 260 -22.04 12.38 -2.08
N VAL A 261 -21.75 11.09 -2.30
CA VAL A 261 -20.58 10.42 -1.71
C VAL A 261 -19.28 11.12 -2.11
N LEU A 262 -19.09 11.38 -3.40
CA LEU A 262 -17.88 12.04 -3.89
C LEU A 262 -17.74 13.47 -3.35
N ALA A 263 -18.84 14.22 -3.27
CA ALA A 263 -18.86 15.55 -2.68
C ALA A 263 -18.54 15.52 -1.18
N GLY A 264 -19.07 14.55 -0.43
CA GLY A 264 -18.75 14.36 0.98
C GLY A 264 -17.27 14.02 1.21
N MET A 265 -16.70 13.14 0.39
CA MET A 265 -15.27 12.81 0.42
C MET A 265 -14.38 14.00 0.04
N ALA A 266 -14.82 14.84 -0.91
CA ALA A 266 -14.09 16.04 -1.32
C ALA A 266 -14.18 17.16 -0.27
N ALA A 267 -15.30 17.28 0.42
CA ALA A 267 -15.50 18.25 1.50
C ALA A 267 -14.74 17.90 2.79
N ASN A 268 -14.08 16.75 2.86
CA ASN A 268 -13.44 16.25 4.09
C ASN A 268 -12.44 17.24 4.71
N THR A 269 -11.62 17.92 3.90
CA THR A 269 -10.65 18.91 4.41
C THR A 269 -11.35 20.05 5.14
N PHE A 270 -12.42 20.59 4.54
CA PHE A 270 -13.26 21.59 5.18
C PHE A 270 -13.95 21.05 6.44
N LEU A 271 -14.52 19.84 6.37
CA LEU A 271 -15.22 19.22 7.51
C LEU A 271 -14.29 18.95 8.69
N LYS A 272 -13.03 18.60 8.44
CA LYS A 272 -12.00 18.43 9.47
C LYS A 272 -11.73 19.73 10.21
N ASP A 273 -11.54 20.83 9.47
CA ASP A 273 -11.26 22.13 10.08
C ASP A 273 -12.46 22.65 10.89
N VAL A 274 -13.68 22.41 10.41
CA VAL A 274 -14.90 22.69 11.18
C VAL A 274 -14.97 21.83 12.44
N ALA A 275 -14.72 20.53 12.32
CA ALA A 275 -14.78 19.62 13.46
C ALA A 275 -13.69 19.89 14.49
N GLU A 276 -12.51 20.34 14.07
CA GLU A 276 -11.44 20.78 14.96
C GLU A 276 -11.87 21.99 15.80
N ARG A 277 -12.53 22.97 15.18
CA ARG A 277 -13.04 24.16 15.87
C ARG A 277 -14.17 23.85 16.85
N VAL A 278 -15.05 22.91 16.50
CA VAL A 278 -16.24 22.59 17.30
C VAL A 278 -15.95 21.54 18.38
N PHE A 279 -15.12 20.55 18.05
CA PHE A 279 -14.90 19.35 18.85
C PHE A 279 -13.42 19.12 19.21
N GLY A 280 -12.55 20.11 19.04
CA GLY A 280 -11.12 19.99 19.32
C GLY A 280 -10.37 19.07 18.36
N MET A 281 -9.08 18.82 18.65
CA MET A 281 -8.21 17.98 17.81
C MET A 281 -8.76 16.57 17.60
N ALA A 282 -9.39 15.96 18.61
CA ALA A 282 -10.05 14.65 18.46
C ALA A 282 -11.17 14.69 17.40
N GLY A 283 -11.88 15.80 17.28
CA GLY A 283 -12.89 16.04 16.26
C GLY A 283 -12.36 15.91 14.84
N ARG A 284 -11.18 16.51 14.58
CA ARG A 284 -10.48 16.39 13.29
C ARG A 284 -10.29 14.94 12.90
N TYR A 285 -9.80 14.11 13.82
CA TYR A 285 -9.52 12.69 13.61
C TYR A 285 -10.78 11.83 13.49
N TRP A 286 -11.83 12.19 14.23
CA TRP A 286 -13.11 11.50 14.12
C TRP A 286 -13.77 11.73 12.76
N VAL A 287 -13.69 12.94 12.21
CA VAL A 287 -14.15 13.22 10.84
C VAL A 287 -13.27 12.54 9.82
N ASP A 288 -11.94 12.57 10.04
CA ASP A 288 -10.97 11.85 9.21
C ASP A 288 -11.48 10.42 9.01
N SER A 289 -11.78 9.67 10.06
CA SER A 289 -12.20 8.26 10.00
C SER A 289 -13.31 7.91 8.98
N GLY A 290 -14.12 8.87 8.55
CA GLY A 290 -15.20 8.70 7.57
C GLY A 290 -16.58 8.58 8.20
N THR A 291 -16.67 8.69 9.54
CA THR A 291 -17.91 8.55 10.30
C THR A 291 -18.99 9.54 9.84
N LEU A 292 -18.63 10.79 9.48
CA LEU A 292 -19.57 11.77 8.95
C LEU A 292 -20.06 11.48 7.52
N VAL A 293 -19.26 10.78 6.71
CA VAL A 293 -19.61 10.41 5.33
C VAL A 293 -20.38 9.07 5.29
N ALA A 294 -20.33 8.28 6.36
CA ALA A 294 -21.03 7.00 6.48
C ALA A 294 -22.53 7.04 6.12
N PRO A 295 -23.34 8.08 6.49
CA PRO A 295 -24.73 8.21 6.03
C PRO A 295 -24.87 8.30 4.51
N LEU A 296 -23.93 8.94 3.82
CA LEU A 296 -23.92 9.04 2.35
C LEU A 296 -23.60 7.68 1.72
N PHE A 297 -22.67 6.92 2.31
CA PHE A 297 -22.44 5.52 1.91
C PHE A 297 -23.69 4.66 2.13
N GLY A 298 -24.38 4.83 3.26
CA GLY A 298 -25.63 4.14 3.55
C GLY A 298 -26.73 4.44 2.52
N LEU A 299 -26.89 5.71 2.16
CA LEU A 299 -27.83 6.13 1.11
C LEU A 299 -27.47 5.52 -0.25
N CYS A 300 -26.18 5.57 -0.64
CA CYS A 300 -25.70 4.97 -1.88
C CYS A 300 -25.96 3.45 -1.90
N ILE A 301 -25.68 2.73 -0.81
CA ILE A 301 -25.98 1.31 -0.68
C ILE A 301 -27.49 1.05 -0.81
N LEU A 302 -28.35 1.84 -0.16
CA LEU A 302 -29.80 1.71 -0.23
C LEU A 302 -30.30 1.83 -1.68
N VAL A 303 -29.88 2.89 -2.38
CA VAL A 303 -30.30 3.18 -3.76
C VAL A 303 -29.80 2.10 -4.70
N MET A 304 -28.52 1.71 -4.58
CA MET A 304 -27.90 0.70 -5.44
C MET A 304 -28.46 -0.72 -5.18
N ALA A 305 -28.94 -1.00 -3.96
CA ALA A 305 -29.63 -2.24 -3.61
C ALA A 305 -31.02 -2.38 -4.28
N MET A 306 -31.64 -1.27 -4.70
CA MET A 306 -32.92 -1.33 -5.45
C MET A 306 -32.73 -1.93 -6.85
N GLY A 307 -31.54 -1.79 -7.45
CA GLY A 307 -31.16 -2.49 -8.68
C GLY A 307 -31.92 -2.07 -9.95
N ARG A 308 -32.64 -0.95 -9.94
CA ARG A 308 -33.54 -0.56 -11.05
C ARG A 308 -32.96 0.47 -12.03
N GLY A 309 -31.88 1.15 -11.68
CA GLY A 309 -31.28 2.18 -12.53
C GLY A 309 -30.31 1.62 -13.56
N GLY A 310 -29.77 2.51 -14.39
CA GLY A 310 -28.81 2.15 -15.43
C GLY A 310 -27.44 1.75 -14.88
N ILE A 311 -27.00 2.35 -13.76
CA ILE A 311 -25.68 2.09 -13.18
C ILE A 311 -25.69 0.74 -12.49
N SER A 312 -26.69 0.46 -11.63
CA SER A 312 -26.80 -0.84 -10.95
C SER A 312 -26.93 -2.00 -11.93
N ARG A 313 -27.71 -1.86 -13.01
CA ARG A 313 -27.81 -2.90 -14.07
C ARG A 313 -26.49 -3.14 -14.79
N ARG A 314 -25.71 -2.09 -15.09
CA ARG A 314 -24.37 -2.24 -15.69
C ARG A 314 -23.40 -2.93 -14.73
N LEU A 315 -23.38 -2.51 -13.47
CA LEU A 315 -22.57 -3.13 -12.42
C LEU A 315 -23.01 -4.57 -12.09
N GLY A 316 -24.24 -4.94 -12.44
CA GLY A 316 -24.75 -6.30 -12.32
C GLY A 316 -24.14 -7.31 -13.31
N LYS A 317 -23.39 -6.85 -14.32
CA LYS A 317 -22.74 -7.73 -15.30
C LYS A 317 -21.59 -8.53 -14.67
N SER A 318 -21.35 -9.74 -15.19
CA SER A 318 -20.42 -10.73 -14.63
C SER A 318 -18.99 -10.20 -14.42
N HIS A 319 -18.46 -9.35 -15.31
CA HIS A 319 -17.11 -8.80 -15.18
C HIS A 319 -16.98 -7.83 -13.98
N TRP A 320 -17.97 -6.96 -13.75
CA TRP A 320 -17.98 -6.07 -12.59
C TRP A 320 -18.16 -6.83 -11.28
N VAL A 321 -19.02 -7.86 -11.29
CA VAL A 321 -19.21 -8.75 -10.15
C VAL A 321 -17.90 -9.48 -9.83
N LEU A 322 -17.18 -10.00 -10.84
CA LEU A 322 -15.89 -10.65 -10.64
C LEU A 322 -14.86 -9.71 -10.01
N LEU A 323 -14.76 -8.46 -10.47
CA LEU A 323 -13.89 -7.45 -9.84
C LEU A 323 -14.25 -7.24 -8.37
N GLY A 324 -15.54 -7.25 -8.05
CA GLY A 324 -16.04 -7.20 -6.67
C GLY A 324 -15.75 -8.46 -5.85
N GLU A 325 -15.69 -9.64 -6.47
CA GLU A 325 -15.36 -10.90 -5.80
C GLU A 325 -13.88 -10.98 -5.42
N ILE A 326 -12.98 -10.52 -6.31
CA ILE A 326 -11.54 -10.50 -6.06
C ILE A 326 -11.07 -9.28 -5.24
N SER A 327 -11.96 -8.32 -4.97
CA SER A 327 -11.58 -7.05 -4.34
C SER A 327 -11.03 -7.22 -2.92
N PHE A 328 -11.40 -8.30 -2.22
CA PHE A 328 -10.86 -8.63 -0.90
C PHE A 328 -9.38 -9.00 -0.96
N ALA A 329 -9.01 -9.86 -1.91
CA ALA A 329 -7.60 -10.18 -2.18
C ALA A 329 -6.83 -8.94 -2.64
N MET A 330 -7.42 -8.13 -3.53
CA MET A 330 -6.84 -6.85 -3.97
C MET A 330 -6.55 -5.91 -2.79
N TYR A 331 -7.53 -5.77 -1.89
CA TYR A 331 -7.39 -4.96 -0.69
C TYR A 331 -6.23 -5.43 0.21
N LEU A 332 -6.04 -6.73 0.42
CA LEU A 332 -4.95 -7.19 1.28
C LEU A 332 -3.57 -7.21 0.58
N LEU A 333 -3.53 -7.28 -0.75
CA LEU A 333 -2.29 -7.35 -1.52
C LEU A 333 -1.70 -5.99 -1.90
N HIS A 334 -2.52 -4.94 -2.08
CA HIS A 334 -2.05 -3.72 -2.74
C HIS A 334 -0.86 -3.05 -2.06
N GLN A 335 -0.83 -2.98 -0.73
CA GLN A 335 0.28 -2.38 0.01
C GLN A 335 1.54 -3.26 0.00
N ILE A 336 1.39 -4.59 -0.05
CA ILE A 336 2.52 -5.50 -0.26
C ILE A 336 3.08 -5.27 -1.67
N ALA A 337 2.21 -5.25 -2.68
CA ALA A 337 2.59 -5.02 -4.06
C ALA A 337 3.26 -3.65 -4.26
N LEU A 338 2.73 -2.60 -3.62
CA LEU A 338 3.26 -1.25 -3.71
C LEU A 338 4.65 -1.14 -3.07
N ARG A 339 4.82 -1.69 -1.86
CA ARG A 339 6.13 -1.72 -1.19
C ARG A 339 7.14 -2.57 -1.94
N VAL A 340 6.73 -3.72 -2.49
CA VAL A 340 7.60 -4.53 -3.35
C VAL A 340 8.00 -3.76 -4.60
N TYR A 341 7.06 -3.05 -5.22
CA TYR A 341 7.34 -2.19 -6.36
C TYR A 341 8.37 -1.10 -5.98
N GLN A 342 8.11 -0.32 -4.94
CA GLN A 342 8.98 0.78 -4.52
C GLN A 342 10.37 0.31 -4.06
N ALA A 343 10.45 -0.79 -3.31
CA ALA A 343 11.71 -1.27 -2.75
C ALA A 343 12.58 -2.03 -3.76
N TYR A 344 11.96 -2.76 -4.70
CA TYR A 344 12.69 -3.69 -5.57
C TYR A 344 12.54 -3.39 -7.06
N LEU A 345 11.37 -2.97 -7.54
CA LEU A 345 11.13 -2.78 -8.97
C LEU A 345 11.48 -1.37 -9.44
N MET A 346 11.03 -0.33 -8.73
CA MET A 346 11.26 1.07 -9.10
C MET A 346 12.76 1.42 -9.24
N PRO A 347 13.67 0.96 -8.35
CA PRO A 347 15.10 1.25 -8.51
C PRO A 347 15.76 0.48 -9.66
N LEU A 348 15.23 -0.70 -10.00
CA LEU A 348 15.74 -1.53 -11.09
C LEU A 348 15.13 -1.14 -12.45
N PHE A 349 13.92 -0.55 -12.42
CA PHE A 349 13.08 -0.25 -13.57
C PHE A 349 12.48 1.17 -13.50
N PRO A 350 13.27 2.25 -13.54
CA PRO A 350 12.76 3.62 -13.66
C PRO A 350 11.90 3.77 -14.92
N ALA A 351 10.59 3.84 -14.74
CA ALA A 351 9.61 4.03 -15.80
C ALA A 351 8.78 5.29 -15.55
N PRO A 352 8.27 5.96 -16.60
CA PRO A 352 7.26 7.00 -16.44
C PRO A 352 6.09 6.52 -15.58
N GLY A 353 5.52 7.43 -14.78
CA GLY A 353 4.49 7.08 -13.78
C GLY A 353 3.34 6.23 -14.34
N TRP A 354 2.86 6.54 -15.54
CA TRP A 354 1.77 5.81 -16.19
C TRP A 354 2.13 4.36 -16.58
N MET A 355 3.39 4.09 -16.95
CA MET A 355 3.86 2.73 -17.23
C MET A 355 3.96 1.94 -15.93
N GLY A 356 4.54 2.54 -14.89
CA GLY A 356 4.54 1.97 -13.55
C GLY A 356 3.13 1.63 -13.07
N ALA A 357 2.17 2.53 -13.31
CA ALA A 357 0.75 2.32 -12.99
C ALA A 357 0.20 1.08 -13.72
N LEU A 358 0.44 0.98 -15.03
CA LEU A 358 -0.04 -0.12 -15.85
C LEU A 358 0.50 -1.47 -15.36
N TYR A 359 1.79 -1.53 -15.05
CA TYR A 359 2.42 -2.75 -14.52
C TYR A 359 1.88 -3.11 -13.15
N PHE A 360 1.79 -2.13 -12.25
CA PHE A 360 1.30 -2.32 -10.89
C PHE A 360 -0.15 -2.84 -10.90
N TRP A 361 -1.05 -2.17 -11.62
CA TRP A 361 -2.47 -2.56 -11.68
C TRP A 361 -2.65 -3.94 -12.30
N SER A 362 -1.90 -4.23 -13.36
CA SER A 362 -1.99 -5.54 -13.99
C SER A 362 -1.49 -6.66 -13.09
N PHE A 363 -0.34 -6.46 -12.44
CA PHE A 363 0.17 -7.39 -11.43
C PHE A 363 -0.84 -7.57 -10.30
N LEU A 364 -1.38 -6.46 -9.78
CA LEU A 364 -2.33 -6.49 -8.68
C LEU A 364 -3.59 -7.26 -9.06
N PHE A 365 -4.17 -7.08 -10.25
CA PHE A 365 -5.34 -7.84 -10.69
C PHE A 365 -5.06 -9.32 -10.86
N ILE A 366 -3.94 -9.69 -11.50
CA ILE A 366 -3.54 -11.08 -11.70
C ILE A 366 -3.30 -11.76 -10.34
N ALA A 367 -2.57 -11.10 -9.44
CA ALA A 367 -2.29 -11.60 -8.09
C ALA A 367 -3.58 -11.74 -7.28
N SER A 368 -4.48 -10.74 -7.34
CA SER A 368 -5.77 -10.78 -6.64
C SER A 368 -6.64 -11.94 -7.09
N TYR A 369 -6.75 -12.16 -8.41
CA TYR A 369 -7.49 -13.30 -8.95
C TYR A 369 -6.84 -14.63 -8.52
N THR A 370 -5.51 -14.73 -8.59
CA THR A 370 -4.76 -15.93 -8.22
C THR A 370 -4.98 -16.29 -6.75
N VAL A 371 -4.87 -15.31 -5.85
CA VAL A 371 -5.10 -15.50 -4.41
C VAL A 371 -6.55 -15.81 -4.12
N TRP A 372 -7.49 -15.11 -4.76
CA TRP A 372 -8.91 -15.44 -4.64
C TRP A 372 -9.19 -16.90 -5.03
N PHE A 373 -8.66 -17.35 -6.16
CA PHE A 373 -8.94 -18.69 -6.68
C PHE A 373 -8.22 -19.81 -5.91
N TRP A 374 -6.95 -19.63 -5.54
CA TRP A 374 -6.11 -20.67 -4.94
C TRP A 374 -6.04 -20.63 -3.41
N VAL A 375 -6.32 -19.50 -2.79
CA VAL A 375 -6.24 -19.32 -1.33
C VAL A 375 -7.63 -19.10 -0.74
N GLU A 376 -8.35 -18.08 -1.22
CA GLU A 376 -9.63 -17.66 -0.63
C GLU A 376 -10.71 -18.73 -0.81
N GLN A 377 -11.00 -19.15 -2.04
CA GLN A 377 -12.06 -20.12 -2.32
C GLN A 377 -11.79 -21.49 -1.68
N PRO A 378 -10.58 -22.07 -1.77
CA PRO A 378 -10.29 -23.36 -1.15
C PRO A 378 -10.28 -23.26 0.38
N GLY A 379 -9.66 -22.21 0.94
CA GLY A 379 -9.63 -21.98 2.39
C GLY A 379 -11.04 -21.80 2.97
N ARG A 380 -11.89 -21.01 2.29
CA ARG A 380 -13.28 -20.82 2.68
C ARG A 380 -14.05 -22.15 2.69
N ARG A 381 -13.92 -22.95 1.63
CA ARG A 381 -14.58 -24.27 1.55
C ARG A 381 -14.06 -25.24 2.61
N GLY A 382 -12.77 -25.25 2.87
CA GLY A 382 -12.14 -26.09 3.90
C GLY A 382 -12.72 -25.79 5.28
N LEU A 383 -12.73 -24.52 5.68
CA LEU A 383 -13.23 -24.09 6.99
C LEU A 383 -14.74 -24.30 7.17
N LEU A 384 -15.53 -24.15 6.10
CA LEU A 384 -16.98 -24.40 6.13
C LEU A 384 -17.34 -25.90 6.25
N ARG A 385 -16.45 -26.81 5.80
CA ARG A 385 -16.64 -28.27 5.90
C ARG A 385 -16.36 -28.82 7.29
N ILE A 386 -15.62 -28.09 8.13
CA ILE A 386 -15.34 -28.50 9.50
C ILE A 386 -16.67 -28.55 10.28
N GLY A 387 -17.10 -29.76 10.64
CA GLY A 387 -18.35 -29.99 11.37
C GLY A 387 -19.62 -30.11 10.51
N THR A 388 -19.52 -30.16 9.18
CA THR A 388 -20.62 -30.52 8.28
C THR A 388 -20.31 -31.83 7.57
N ALA A 389 -20.78 -32.94 8.14
CA ALA A 389 -20.70 -34.24 7.49
C ALA A 389 -21.66 -34.27 6.28
N GLY A 390 -21.11 -34.03 5.08
CA GLY A 390 -21.71 -34.42 3.83
C GLY A 390 -22.41 -33.33 3.00
N ARG A 391 -22.14 -33.44 1.68
CA ARG A 391 -22.96 -32.99 0.54
C ARG A 391 -23.09 -31.49 0.27
N GLU A 392 -22.07 -30.94 -0.41
CA GLU A 392 -22.33 -30.05 -1.55
C GLU A 392 -21.41 -30.42 -2.71
N LYS A 393 -22.01 -30.74 -3.87
CA LYS A 393 -21.30 -30.90 -5.14
C LYS A 393 -20.81 -29.52 -5.62
N PRO A 394 -19.66 -29.43 -6.30
CA PRO A 394 -19.11 -28.15 -6.71
C PRO A 394 -20.04 -27.48 -7.72
N ILE A 395 -20.62 -26.35 -7.32
CA ILE A 395 -21.18 -25.37 -8.25
C ILE A 395 -19.95 -24.70 -8.91
N TRP A 396 -19.94 -24.66 -10.25
CA TRP A 396 -18.92 -24.15 -11.20
C TRP A 396 -18.13 -25.23 -11.98
N SER A 397 -18.25 -25.13 -13.30
CA SER A 397 -17.71 -26.05 -14.30
C SER A 397 -16.17 -26.03 -14.33
N GLN A 398 -15.58 -27.22 -14.47
CA GLN A 398 -14.14 -27.44 -14.64
C GLN A 398 -13.55 -26.69 -15.87
N ALA A 399 -14.39 -26.19 -16.77
CA ALA A 399 -14.01 -25.46 -17.98
C ALA A 399 -13.44 -24.05 -17.69
N LEU A 400 -14.01 -23.30 -16.74
CA LEU A 400 -13.50 -21.96 -16.35
C LEU A 400 -12.13 -22.04 -15.65
N ARG A 401 -11.84 -23.16 -14.97
CA ARG A 401 -10.53 -23.41 -14.34
C ARG A 401 -9.39 -23.55 -15.36
N ARG A 402 -9.68 -24.08 -16.56
CA ARG A 402 -8.65 -24.43 -17.55
C ARG A 402 -8.33 -23.28 -18.52
N SER A 403 -9.32 -22.45 -18.89
CA SER A 403 -9.07 -21.36 -19.85
C SER A 403 -8.38 -20.16 -19.21
N PHE A 404 -8.75 -19.79 -17.97
CA PHE A 404 -8.22 -18.57 -17.35
C PHE A 404 -6.86 -18.74 -16.67
N GLY A 405 -6.55 -19.93 -16.13
CA GLY A 405 -5.19 -20.24 -15.62
C GLY A 405 -4.12 -20.15 -16.73
N ARG A 406 -4.48 -20.55 -17.95
CA ARG A 406 -3.65 -20.34 -19.16
C ARG A 406 -3.55 -18.86 -19.54
N GLN A 407 -4.63 -18.10 -19.44
CA GLN A 407 -4.64 -16.65 -19.74
C GLN A 407 -3.84 -15.83 -18.72
N CYS A 408 -3.91 -16.13 -17.42
CA CYS A 408 -3.05 -15.50 -16.41
C CYS A 408 -1.58 -15.83 -16.62
N LEU A 409 -1.22 -17.08 -16.96
CA LEU A 409 0.15 -17.45 -17.29
C LEU A 409 0.64 -16.68 -18.52
N VAL A 410 -0.20 -16.55 -19.55
CA VAL A 410 0.09 -15.74 -20.74
C VAL A 410 0.26 -14.26 -20.39
N CYS A 411 -0.58 -13.67 -19.53
CA CYS A 411 -0.39 -12.29 -19.08
C CYS A 411 0.89 -12.09 -18.25
N VAL A 412 1.25 -13.05 -17.38
CA VAL A 412 2.51 -13.03 -16.62
C VAL A 412 3.72 -13.12 -17.56
N LEU A 413 3.67 -13.99 -18.58
CA LEU A 413 4.73 -14.11 -19.59
C LEU A 413 4.82 -12.85 -20.48
N LEU A 414 3.68 -12.30 -20.88
CA LEU A 414 3.59 -11.06 -21.66
C LEU A 414 3.98 -9.81 -20.87
N MET A 415 3.97 -9.85 -19.52
CA MET A 415 4.48 -8.78 -18.66
C MET A 415 5.95 -8.95 -18.31
N GLY A 416 6.45 -10.20 -18.25
CA GLY A 416 7.87 -10.50 -18.13
C GLY A 416 8.68 -10.08 -19.37
N MET A 417 8.09 -10.14 -20.56
CA MET A 417 8.76 -9.80 -21.83
C MET A 417 9.14 -8.32 -21.97
N PRO A 418 8.28 -7.33 -21.66
CA PRO A 418 8.65 -5.91 -21.61
C PRO A 418 9.66 -5.60 -20.51
N LEU A 419 9.61 -6.29 -19.37
CA LEU A 419 10.62 -6.15 -18.31
C LEU A 419 11.97 -6.69 -18.76
N PHE A 420 12.00 -7.81 -19.48
CA PHE A 420 13.23 -8.36 -20.04
C PHE A 420 13.77 -7.52 -21.19
N ALA A 421 12.90 -7.08 -22.11
CA ALA A 421 13.27 -6.21 -23.22
C ALA A 421 13.74 -4.84 -22.72
N TRP A 422 13.02 -4.22 -21.77
CA TRP A 422 13.44 -2.98 -21.13
C TRP A 422 14.69 -3.17 -20.27
N TYR A 423 14.86 -4.26 -19.53
CA TYR A 423 16.10 -4.55 -18.79
C TYR A 423 17.32 -4.65 -19.72
N ILE A 424 17.13 -5.22 -20.91
CA ILE A 424 18.18 -5.27 -21.94
C ILE A 424 18.42 -3.88 -22.56
N THR A 425 17.37 -3.08 -22.80
CA THR A 425 17.51 -1.77 -23.45
C THR A 425 17.81 -0.60 -22.49
N ALA A 426 17.54 -0.77 -21.19
CA ALA A 426 17.58 0.26 -20.16
C ALA A 426 18.34 -0.17 -18.89
N ALA A 427 19.20 -1.20 -19.01
CA ALA A 427 20.40 -1.20 -18.19
C ALA A 427 20.98 0.23 -18.23
N PRO A 428 21.25 0.88 -17.08
CA PRO A 428 21.83 2.20 -17.06
C PRO A 428 23.24 2.08 -17.59
N VAL A 429 23.35 2.08 -18.92
CA VAL A 429 24.54 2.48 -19.60
C VAL A 429 24.56 3.99 -19.36
N ASN A 430 25.12 4.43 -18.23
CA ASN A 430 25.97 5.60 -18.28
C ASN A 430 26.89 5.31 -19.46
N ARG A 431 26.66 6.01 -20.58
CA ARG A 431 27.25 5.71 -21.89
C ARG A 431 28.67 5.24 -21.67
N VAL A 432 28.93 3.95 -21.91
CA VAL A 432 30.26 3.49 -22.26
C VAL A 432 30.48 4.15 -23.61
N VAL A 433 31.03 5.36 -23.59
CA VAL A 433 31.49 6.01 -24.80
C VAL A 433 32.68 5.16 -25.22
N SER A 434 32.45 4.25 -26.16
CA SER A 434 33.51 3.65 -26.94
C SER A 434 34.08 4.75 -27.84
N ALA A 435 34.92 5.62 -27.27
CA ALA A 435 35.86 6.46 -28.01
C ALA A 435 37.18 5.67 -28.19
N PRO A 436 37.98 5.97 -29.23
CA PRO A 436 39.11 5.14 -29.62
C PRO A 436 40.17 5.09 -28.51
N ALA A 437 40.82 3.93 -28.41
CA ALA A 437 41.95 3.71 -27.54
C ALA A 437 43.17 4.51 -28.03
N GLU A 438 43.41 5.67 -27.44
CA GLU A 438 44.77 6.17 -27.25
C GLU A 438 45.08 6.14 -25.76
N THR A 439 45.92 5.18 -25.39
CA THR A 439 46.51 5.07 -24.07
C THR A 439 47.50 6.21 -23.89
N ASP A 440 47.05 7.31 -23.30
CA ASP A 440 47.97 8.35 -22.87
C ASP A 440 48.77 7.82 -21.66
N THR A 441 50.09 7.69 -21.82
CA THR A 441 51.00 7.04 -20.87
C THR A 441 51.28 7.88 -19.60
N GLY A 442 50.38 8.80 -19.25
CA GLY A 442 50.55 9.76 -18.14
C GLY A 442 49.35 9.92 -17.18
N SER A 443 48.21 9.26 -17.43
CA SER A 443 47.00 9.44 -16.60
C SER A 443 47.21 8.99 -15.14
N PRO A 444 46.73 9.76 -14.14
CA PRO A 444 46.76 9.34 -12.74
C PRO A 444 45.97 8.04 -12.52
N LEU A 445 46.64 7.04 -11.95
CA LEU A 445 46.03 5.75 -11.61
C LEU A 445 45.67 5.73 -10.13
N PHE A 446 44.49 5.20 -9.81
CA PHE A 446 44.02 4.96 -8.45
C PHE A 446 44.12 3.46 -8.16
N GLY A 447 45.19 3.10 -7.45
CA GLY A 447 45.62 1.72 -7.26
C GLY A 447 45.85 0.99 -8.59
N ASP A 448 45.49 -0.29 -8.63
CA ASP A 448 45.51 -1.13 -9.83
C ASP A 448 44.12 -1.22 -10.50
N ARG A 449 43.24 -0.25 -10.21
CA ARG A 449 41.80 -0.36 -10.51
C ARG A 449 41.32 0.63 -11.55
N PHE A 450 41.69 1.90 -11.44
CA PHE A 450 41.11 2.98 -12.22
C PHE A 450 42.18 3.92 -12.75
N ALA A 451 41.95 4.48 -13.94
CA ALA A 451 42.67 5.63 -14.46
C ALA A 451 41.70 6.80 -14.61
N LEU A 452 42.11 7.99 -14.18
CA LEU A 452 41.39 9.23 -14.49
C LEU A 452 41.89 9.74 -15.85
N LEU A 453 41.04 9.65 -16.88
CA LEU A 453 41.37 10.04 -18.24
C LEU A 453 41.22 11.55 -18.45
N ASP A 454 40.16 12.14 -17.89
CA ASP A 454 39.85 13.55 -18.05
C ASP A 454 39.05 14.09 -16.85
N ALA A 455 39.17 15.39 -16.60
CA ALA A 455 38.41 16.11 -15.59
C ALA A 455 38.17 17.56 -16.04
N GLY A 456 36.90 17.98 -16.03
CA GLY A 456 36.49 19.30 -16.51
C GLY A 456 35.35 19.91 -15.72
N ILE A 457 35.30 21.24 -15.62
CA ILE A 457 34.22 22.01 -15.01
C ILE A 457 33.60 22.93 -16.06
N GLU A 458 32.28 22.82 -16.20
CA GLU A 458 31.49 23.66 -17.10
C GLU A 458 30.34 24.35 -16.35
N PRO A 459 29.91 25.56 -16.76
CA PRO A 459 28.70 26.19 -16.25
C PRO A 459 27.45 25.35 -16.57
N ASP A 460 26.55 25.19 -15.59
CA ASP A 460 25.30 24.44 -15.71
C ASP A 460 24.14 25.18 -15.00
N GLY A 461 23.54 26.14 -15.72
CA GLY A 461 22.52 27.02 -15.17
C GLY A 461 23.09 27.97 -14.10
N SER A 462 22.54 27.91 -12.88
CA SER A 462 23.05 28.65 -11.71
C SER A 462 24.12 27.90 -10.92
N ALA A 463 24.55 26.73 -11.40
CA ALA A 463 25.54 25.87 -10.77
C ALA A 463 26.70 25.57 -11.74
N PHE A 464 27.65 24.77 -11.30
CA PHE A 464 28.73 24.24 -12.10
C PHE A 464 28.68 22.72 -12.14
N ARG A 465 29.08 22.13 -13.27
CA ARG A 465 29.14 20.69 -13.48
C ARG A 465 30.59 20.25 -13.59
N LEU A 466 31.04 19.46 -12.63
CA LEU A 466 32.32 18.75 -12.68
C LEU A 466 32.09 17.38 -13.36
N SER A 467 32.77 17.14 -14.47
CA SER A 467 32.82 15.86 -15.18
C SER A 467 34.13 15.14 -14.89
N LEU A 468 34.07 13.86 -14.55
CA LEU A 468 35.23 13.00 -14.31
C LEU A 468 35.13 11.77 -15.21
N THR A 469 36.09 11.61 -16.13
CA THR A 469 36.14 10.46 -17.04
C THR A 469 37.09 9.40 -16.53
N TRP A 470 36.57 8.21 -16.29
CA TRP A 470 37.30 7.09 -15.71
C TRP A 470 37.46 5.95 -16.69
N LYS A 471 38.55 5.19 -16.54
CA LYS A 471 38.78 3.91 -17.21
C LYS A 471 39.04 2.81 -16.20
N SER A 472 38.38 1.67 -16.36
CA SER A 472 38.64 0.49 -15.55
C SER A 472 39.87 -0.26 -16.06
N LEU A 473 40.78 -0.64 -15.17
CA LEU A 473 41.99 -1.41 -15.49
C LEU A 473 41.81 -2.92 -15.32
N LYS A 474 40.69 -3.35 -14.72
CA LYS A 474 40.37 -4.76 -14.53
C LYS A 474 38.86 -5.00 -14.42
N TRP A 475 38.47 -6.27 -14.52
CA TRP A 475 37.09 -6.65 -14.29
C TRP A 475 36.74 -6.54 -12.79
N GLN A 476 35.77 -5.68 -12.44
CA GLN A 476 35.44 -5.42 -11.03
C GLN A 476 34.05 -4.79 -10.86
N LYS A 477 33.54 -4.84 -9.62
CA LYS A 477 32.36 -4.07 -9.22
C LYS A 477 32.74 -2.64 -8.85
N LEU A 478 31.88 -1.70 -9.20
CA LEU A 478 31.98 -0.31 -8.74
C LEU A 478 31.44 -0.16 -7.31
N ARG A 479 32.17 -0.71 -6.33
CA ARG A 479 31.88 -0.61 -4.88
C ARG A 479 32.97 0.18 -4.16
N PHE A 480 33.01 1.46 -4.43
CA PHE A 480 33.93 2.41 -3.83
C PHE A 480 33.22 3.75 -3.69
N ARG A 481 33.73 4.60 -2.80
CA ARG A 481 33.30 5.99 -2.68
C ARG A 481 34.35 6.87 -3.31
N VAL A 482 33.93 7.77 -4.18
CA VAL A 482 34.79 8.82 -4.73
C VAL A 482 34.58 10.05 -3.87
N ALA A 483 35.65 10.47 -3.20
CA ALA A 483 35.67 11.69 -2.42
C ALA A 483 36.11 12.86 -3.31
N VAL A 484 35.27 13.88 -3.38
CA VAL A 484 35.49 15.10 -4.18
C VAL A 484 35.58 16.26 -3.20
N HIS A 485 36.80 16.71 -2.94
CA HIS A 485 37.09 17.73 -1.96
C HIS A 485 37.45 19.04 -2.63
N LEU A 486 36.73 20.12 -2.35
CA LEU A 486 37.20 21.44 -2.76
C LEU A 486 38.17 21.96 -1.71
N VAL A 487 39.36 22.37 -2.17
CA VAL A 487 40.49 22.66 -1.29
C VAL A 487 41.06 24.06 -1.49
N ASP A 488 41.64 24.61 -0.43
CA ASP A 488 42.44 25.84 -0.50
C ASP A 488 43.88 25.58 -1.03
N ALA A 489 44.71 26.62 -1.05
CA ALA A 489 46.10 26.53 -1.46
C ALA A 489 46.93 25.55 -0.59
N SER A 490 46.64 25.47 0.71
CA SER A 490 47.30 24.54 1.65
C SER A 490 46.86 23.09 1.49
N GLY A 491 45.76 22.83 0.77
CA GLY A 491 45.14 21.51 0.65
C GLY A 491 44.10 21.22 1.73
N THR A 492 43.74 22.21 2.54
CA THR A 492 42.67 22.08 3.54
C THR A 492 41.31 21.99 2.84
N ILE A 493 40.45 21.09 3.31
CA ILE A 493 39.12 20.86 2.73
C ILE A 493 38.20 22.00 3.15
N LEU A 494 37.66 22.71 2.17
CA LEU A 494 36.67 23.78 2.37
C LEU A 494 35.25 23.24 2.24
N SER A 495 35.02 22.32 1.30
CA SER A 495 33.74 21.63 1.12
C SER A 495 33.92 20.27 0.43
N GLN A 496 32.88 19.44 0.44
CA GLN A 496 32.91 18.07 -0.11
C GLN A 496 31.67 17.80 -0.98
N ALA A 497 31.84 16.96 -2.00
CA ALA A 497 30.80 16.50 -2.93
C ALA A 497 30.95 15.00 -3.22
N ASP A 498 31.21 14.23 -2.17
CA ASP A 498 31.48 12.80 -2.24
C ASP A 498 30.27 12.01 -2.79
N TYR A 499 30.55 11.00 -3.62
CA TYR A 499 29.52 10.17 -4.21
C TYR A 499 29.93 8.70 -4.32
N ASP A 500 28.92 7.83 -4.39
CA ASP A 500 29.10 6.44 -4.76
C ASP A 500 28.76 6.32 -6.26
N PRO A 501 29.67 5.87 -7.15
CA PRO A 501 29.45 5.83 -8.62
C PRO A 501 28.26 4.97 -9.02
N VAL A 502 27.81 4.12 -8.11
CA VAL A 502 26.63 3.28 -8.29
C VAL A 502 25.77 3.39 -7.02
N PRO A 503 24.46 3.71 -7.14
CA PRO A 503 23.56 3.74 -6.00
C PRO A 503 23.60 2.42 -5.22
N ALA A 504 23.43 2.46 -3.89
CA ALA A 504 23.47 1.26 -3.04
C ALA A 504 22.55 0.12 -3.53
N ALA A 505 21.41 0.47 -4.14
CA ALA A 505 20.45 -0.46 -4.75
C ALA A 505 20.95 -1.12 -6.06
N ALA A 506 21.86 -0.48 -6.79
CA ALA A 506 22.41 -0.93 -8.07
C ALA A 506 23.79 -1.60 -7.93
N SER A 507 24.21 -1.99 -6.72
CA SER A 507 25.56 -2.49 -6.35
C SER A 507 26.07 -3.78 -7.05
N LYS A 508 25.46 -4.17 -8.17
CA LYS A 508 25.82 -5.26 -9.08
C LYS A 508 26.38 -4.80 -10.44
N VAL A 509 26.59 -3.51 -10.68
CA VAL A 509 27.26 -3.04 -11.91
C VAL A 509 28.71 -3.54 -11.93
N TRP A 510 29.05 -4.28 -12.98
CA TRP A 510 30.39 -4.76 -13.27
C TRP A 510 30.96 -3.99 -14.45
N VAL A 511 32.18 -3.50 -14.30
CA VAL A 511 32.98 -2.93 -15.40
C VAL A 511 34.05 -3.93 -15.81
N ARG A 512 34.30 -4.05 -17.11
CA ARG A 512 35.39 -4.84 -17.70
C ARG A 512 36.67 -4.02 -17.76
N ASN A 513 37.80 -4.68 -17.98
CA ASN A 513 39.04 -3.98 -18.30
C ASN A 513 38.85 -3.18 -19.60
N GLY A 514 39.21 -1.91 -19.59
CA GLY A 514 39.09 -0.99 -20.72
C GLY A 514 37.78 -0.22 -20.79
N ASP A 515 36.77 -0.57 -19.97
CA ASP A 515 35.51 0.18 -19.94
C ASP A 515 35.76 1.61 -19.46
N ILE A 516 35.18 2.58 -20.16
CA ILE A 516 35.26 4.01 -19.86
C ILE A 516 33.87 4.51 -19.47
N TRP A 517 33.80 5.35 -18.43
CA TRP A 517 32.55 6.04 -18.03
C TRP A 517 32.84 7.45 -17.55
N GLU A 518 31.80 8.29 -17.53
CA GLU A 518 31.85 9.66 -17.04
C GLU A 518 30.93 9.81 -15.83
N ASP A 519 31.45 10.35 -14.73
CA ASP A 519 30.68 10.76 -13.55
C ASP A 519 30.47 12.28 -13.58
N ARG A 520 29.25 12.74 -13.26
CA ARG A 520 28.87 14.17 -13.27
C ARG A 520 28.43 14.61 -11.89
N ILE A 521 29.08 15.65 -11.37
CA ILE A 521 28.86 16.19 -10.03
C ILE A 521 28.44 17.65 -10.14
N THR A 522 27.35 18.03 -9.48
CA THR A 522 26.88 19.42 -9.41
C THR A 522 27.54 20.13 -8.22
N LEU A 523 28.15 21.28 -8.49
CA LEU A 523 28.83 22.14 -7.52
C LEU A 523 28.12 23.50 -7.46
N SER A 524 27.90 24.02 -6.25
CA SER A 524 27.32 25.36 -6.07
C SER A 524 28.35 26.47 -6.33
N PRO A 525 27.92 27.70 -6.69
CA PRO A 525 28.83 28.83 -6.85
C PRO A 525 29.67 29.13 -5.60
N GLU A 526 29.09 28.98 -4.41
CA GLU A 526 29.76 29.21 -3.13
C GLU A 526 30.88 28.19 -2.89
N GLN A 527 30.64 26.93 -3.28
CA GLN A 527 31.63 25.87 -3.18
C GLN A 527 32.87 26.17 -4.04
N ILE A 528 32.66 26.70 -5.25
CA ILE A 528 33.75 27.01 -6.19
C ILE A 528 34.50 28.29 -5.83
N GLN A 529 33.80 29.37 -5.43
CA GLN A 529 34.42 30.68 -5.19
C GLN A 529 35.54 30.67 -4.13
N ALA A 530 35.43 29.82 -3.11
CA ALA A 530 36.42 29.73 -2.05
C ALA A 530 37.58 28.79 -2.37
N ALA A 531 37.46 27.95 -3.41
CA ALA A 531 38.39 26.87 -3.69
C ALA A 531 39.48 27.25 -4.69
N VAL A 532 40.68 26.71 -4.50
CA VAL A 532 41.83 26.86 -5.41
C VAL A 532 42.10 25.56 -6.19
N GLY A 533 41.52 24.43 -5.74
CA GLY A 533 41.62 23.16 -6.45
C GLY A 533 40.57 22.12 -6.03
N VAL A 534 40.54 21.02 -6.78
CA VAL A 534 39.72 19.83 -6.51
C VAL A 534 40.64 18.67 -6.10
N GLY A 535 40.44 18.13 -4.91
CA GLY A 535 41.06 16.93 -4.39
C GLY A 535 40.20 15.69 -4.70
N LEU A 536 40.77 14.70 -5.37
CA LEU A 536 40.11 13.43 -5.70
C LEU A 536 40.75 12.26 -4.93
N ALA A 537 39.93 11.49 -4.23
CA ALA A 537 40.34 10.30 -3.49
C ALA A 537 39.34 9.17 -3.68
N ILE A 538 39.80 7.91 -3.65
CA ILE A 538 38.91 6.73 -3.76
C ILE A 538 39.05 5.86 -2.53
N PHE A 539 37.93 5.58 -1.87
CA PHE A 539 37.84 4.68 -0.72
C PHE A 539 37.16 3.37 -1.09
N SER A 540 37.74 2.26 -0.68
CA SER A 540 37.05 0.97 -0.72
C SER A 540 35.95 0.92 0.37
N VAL A 541 34.72 0.56 -0.02
CA VAL A 541 33.56 0.55 0.90
C VAL A 541 33.67 -0.52 1.99
N ASN A 542 34.45 -1.58 1.78
CA ASN A 542 34.51 -2.72 2.71
C ASN A 542 35.48 -2.49 3.88
N ASP A 543 36.57 -1.79 3.65
CA ASP A 543 37.67 -1.62 4.61
C ASP A 543 38.06 -0.14 4.83
N MET A 544 37.35 0.79 4.17
CA MET A 544 37.57 2.24 4.24
C MET A 544 39.02 2.64 3.92
N LYS A 545 39.76 1.79 3.21
CA LYS A 545 41.14 2.07 2.83
C LYS A 545 41.18 3.00 1.62
N LEU A 546 42.02 4.02 1.73
CA LEU A 546 42.32 4.98 0.68
C LEU A 546 43.20 4.32 -0.39
N MET A 547 42.82 4.44 -1.67
CA MET A 547 43.62 3.93 -2.78
C MET A 547 44.80 4.88 -3.08
N PRO A 548 46.02 4.35 -3.32
CA PRO A 548 47.16 5.18 -3.66
C PRO A 548 47.04 5.76 -5.08
N VAL A 549 47.59 6.96 -5.30
CA VAL A 549 47.57 7.64 -6.61
C VAL A 549 48.97 7.61 -7.26
N SER A 550 49.07 7.08 -8.48
CA SER A 550 50.36 6.81 -9.15
C SER A 550 51.08 8.04 -9.69
N ALA A 551 50.36 9.09 -10.13
CA ALA A 551 50.92 10.28 -10.78
C ALA A 551 50.21 11.58 -10.33
N GLY A 552 50.78 12.75 -10.67
CA GLY A 552 50.19 14.07 -10.40
C GLY A 552 50.58 14.70 -9.05
N ASN A 553 50.03 15.89 -8.78
CA ASN A 553 50.19 16.61 -7.51
C ASN A 553 49.35 15.92 -6.43
N ARG A 554 49.93 15.51 -5.30
CA ARG A 554 49.27 14.63 -4.32
C ARG A 554 49.53 15.05 -2.88
N ASP A 555 48.57 14.74 -2.02
CA ASP A 555 48.67 14.86 -0.56
C ASP A 555 48.01 13.66 0.14
N TYR A 556 47.79 13.75 1.46
CA TYR A 556 47.20 12.66 2.26
C TYR A 556 47.90 11.30 2.06
N GLY A 557 49.23 11.26 2.26
CA GLY A 557 50.00 10.03 2.07
C GLY A 557 50.02 9.52 0.63
N SER A 558 49.92 10.43 -0.35
CA SER A 558 49.80 10.14 -1.79
C SER A 558 48.50 9.46 -2.22
N GLY A 559 47.47 9.47 -1.37
CA GLY A 559 46.16 8.88 -1.66
C GLY A 559 45.12 9.85 -2.22
N ARG A 560 45.42 11.15 -2.27
CA ARG A 560 44.52 12.15 -2.85
C ARG A 560 45.25 12.97 -3.93
N LEU A 561 44.66 13.00 -5.12
CA LEU A 561 45.12 13.78 -6.28
C LEU A 561 44.59 15.21 -6.19
N ARG A 562 45.44 16.23 -6.36
CA ARG A 562 45.05 17.63 -6.41
C ARG A 562 45.08 18.15 -7.85
N LEU A 563 43.92 18.62 -8.31
CA LEU A 563 43.74 19.26 -9.61
C LEU A 563 43.55 20.76 -9.39
N PRO A 564 44.43 21.63 -9.91
CA PRO A 564 44.24 23.08 -9.86
C PRO A 564 42.94 23.48 -10.55
N LEU A 565 42.14 24.31 -9.88
CA LEU A 565 40.80 24.66 -10.37
C LEU A 565 40.86 25.40 -11.71
N GLU A 566 41.89 26.22 -11.90
CA GLU A 566 42.19 26.95 -13.13
C GLU A 566 42.42 26.06 -14.37
N HIS A 567 42.84 24.81 -14.18
CA HIS A 567 43.04 23.84 -15.26
C HIS A 567 41.79 23.02 -15.57
N LEU A 568 40.79 23.04 -14.69
CA LEU A 568 39.54 22.28 -14.86
C LEU A 568 38.51 23.05 -15.65
N PHE A 569 38.54 24.39 -15.62
CA PHE A 569 37.72 25.17 -16.53
C PHE A 569 38.29 25.04 -17.94
N HIS A 570 37.58 24.32 -18.81
CA HIS A 570 37.96 24.28 -20.22
C HIS A 570 38.03 25.72 -20.74
N LYS A 571 39.21 26.13 -21.24
CA LYS A 571 39.32 27.39 -21.99
C LYS A 571 38.26 27.32 -23.08
N GLN A 572 37.31 28.24 -23.08
CA GLN A 572 36.48 28.49 -24.25
C GLN A 572 37.45 28.79 -25.40
N THR A 573 37.70 27.78 -26.24
CA THR A 573 38.24 28.03 -27.58
C THR A 573 37.17 28.85 -28.29
N SER A 574 37.50 30.13 -28.48
CA SER A 574 36.79 31.12 -29.28
C SER A 574 36.38 30.57 -30.64
#